data_AF-A0A7V5PAR2-F1
#
_entry.id   AF-A0A7V5PAR2-F1
#
_cell.length_a   1.000
_cell.length_b   1.000
_cell.length_c   1.000
_cell.angle_alpha   90.00
_cell.angle_beta   90.00
_cell.angle_gamma   90.00
#
_symmetry.space_group_name_H-M   'P 1'
#
loop_
_entity.id
_entity.type
_entity.pdbx_description
1 polymer ?
#
loop_
_entity_poly.entity_id
_entity_poly.type
_entity_poly.pdbx_seq_one_letter_code
_entity_poly.pdbx_strand_id
1 'polypeptide(L)'
;MSSSSKPVLRTLIRYLGVYGGWLVSAGLGGYALLKLWEAITQTFRVLFPHSWAYGAVHMFSIVILGVGWLLGILFLEDHYRAGARLGRLGKRFLRVTLIECVILLGALALLLFVM
;
A
#
# COMPACT_ATOMS: atom_id res chain seq x y z
N MET A 1 22.23 -0.15 -40.73
CA MET A 1 22.22 -0.59 -39.31
C MET A 1 21.38 0.39 -38.47
N SER A 2 20.05 0.26 -38.39
CA SER A 2 19.24 1.12 -37.49
C SER A 2 17.79 0.65 -37.22
N SER A 3 17.52 -0.66 -37.08
CA SER A 3 16.14 -1.15 -36.79
C SER A 3 16.03 -2.09 -35.58
N SER A 4 16.98 -2.05 -34.64
CA SER A 4 16.98 -2.94 -33.46
C SER A 4 16.62 -2.25 -32.14
N SER A 5 16.57 -0.92 -32.07
CA SER A 5 16.46 -0.18 -30.80
C SER A 5 15.03 -0.08 -30.27
N LYS A 6 14.03 -0.18 -31.16
CA LYS A 6 12.60 -0.06 -30.84
C LYS A 6 12.07 -1.17 -29.91
N PRO A 7 12.40 -2.47 -30.09
CA PRO A 7 11.92 -3.52 -29.19
C PRO A 7 12.51 -3.43 -27.79
N VAL A 8 13.79 -3.08 -27.66
CA VAL A 8 14.48 -2.98 -26.36
C VAL A 8 13.92 -1.82 -25.53
N LEU A 9 13.75 -0.64 -26.16
CA LEU A 9 13.21 0.53 -25.48
C LEU A 9 11.78 0.30 -24.94
N ARG A 10 10.92 -0.35 -25.73
CA ARG A 10 9.55 -0.66 -25.30
C ARG A 10 9.53 -1.60 -24.10
N THR A 11 10.42 -2.59 -24.08
CA THR A 11 10.58 -3.51 -22.95
C THR A 11 11.08 -2.77 -21.71
N LEU A 12 12.09 -1.91 -21.86
CA LEU A 12 12.64 -1.11 -20.77
C LEU A 12 11.57 -0.20 -20.13
N ILE A 13 10.82 0.54 -20.95
CA ILE A 13 9.73 1.42 -20.48
C ILE A 13 8.67 0.61 -19.72
N ARG A 14 8.33 -0.60 -20.19
CA ARG A 14 7.36 -1.46 -19.53
C ARG A 14 7.85 -1.93 -18.16
N TYR A 15 9.13 -2.31 -18.05
CA TYR A 15 9.73 -2.71 -16.78
C TYR A 15 9.81 -1.54 -15.80
N LEU A 16 10.25 -0.37 -16.25
CA LEU A 16 10.28 0.84 -15.43
C LEU A 16 8.88 1.23 -14.95
N GLY A 17 7.86 1.10 -15.81
CA GLY A 17 6.47 1.35 -15.42
C GLY A 17 5.96 0.38 -14.35
N VAL A 18 6.29 -0.92 -14.46
CA VAL A 18 5.89 -1.93 -13.46
C VAL A 18 6.54 -1.65 -12.11
N TYR A 19 7.86 -1.53 -12.07
CA TYR A 19 8.57 -1.36 -10.81
C TYR A 19 8.38 0.04 -10.23
N GLY A 20 8.24 1.07 -11.07
CA GLY A 20 7.91 2.42 -10.63
C GLY A 20 6.51 2.47 -10.00
N GLY A 21 5.50 1.91 -10.67
CA GLY A 21 4.14 1.83 -10.11
C GLY A 21 4.07 0.98 -8.84
N TRP A 22 4.79 -0.15 -8.82
CA TRP A 22 4.91 -1.00 -7.65
C TRP A 22 5.55 -0.28 -6.46
N LEU A 23 6.67 0.41 -6.66
CA LEU A 23 7.37 1.12 -5.59
C LEU A 23 6.52 2.27 -5.03
N VAL A 24 5.85 3.04 -5.90
CA VAL A 24 4.99 4.15 -5.48
C VAL A 24 3.81 3.64 -4.66
N SER A 25 3.11 2.60 -5.13
CA SER A 25 2.02 2.00 -4.35
C SER A 25 2.53 1.34 -3.06
N ALA A 26 3.68 0.67 -3.09
CA ALA A 26 4.28 0.11 -1.88
C ALA A 26 4.61 1.20 -0.83
N GLY A 27 5.07 2.37 -1.28
CA GLY A 27 5.27 3.52 -0.40
C GLY A 27 3.94 4.06 0.15
N LEU A 28 2.96 4.28 -0.73
CA LEU A 28 1.68 4.87 -0.39
C LEU A 28 0.87 3.96 0.55
N GLY A 29 0.74 2.67 0.23
CA GLY A 29 0.04 1.71 1.07
C GLY A 29 0.74 1.48 2.41
N GLY A 30 2.08 1.51 2.45
CA GLY A 30 2.83 1.48 3.70
C GLY A 30 2.52 2.69 4.58
N TYR A 31 2.51 3.89 4.00
CA TYR A 31 2.13 5.10 4.72
C TYR A 31 0.68 5.08 5.21
N ALA A 32 -0.26 4.62 4.37
CA ALA A 32 -1.67 4.47 4.76
C ALA A 32 -1.85 3.52 5.94
N LEU A 33 -1.08 2.43 5.96
CA LEU A 33 -1.14 1.42 7.01
C LEU A 33 -0.53 1.91 8.34
N LEU A 34 0.51 2.74 8.29
CA LEU A 34 1.02 3.43 9.48
C LEU A 34 -0.03 4.36 10.07
N LYS A 35 -0.74 5.13 9.23
CA LYS A 35 -1.83 6.00 9.67
C LYS A 35 -3.02 5.22 10.23
N LEU A 36 -3.35 4.08 9.63
CA LEU A 36 -4.37 3.19 10.17
C LEU A 36 -3.97 2.62 11.54
N TRP A 37 -2.72 2.20 11.70
CA TRP A 37 -2.21 1.71 12.98
C TRP A 37 -2.25 2.80 14.08
N GLU A 38 -1.87 4.02 13.74
CA GLU A 38 -1.99 5.19 14.63
C GLU A 38 -3.45 5.40 15.05
N ALA A 39 -4.38 5.37 14.09
CA ALA A 39 -5.81 5.54 14.33
C ALA A 39 -6.39 4.46 15.24
N ILE A 40 -6.08 3.19 14.99
CA ILE A 40 -6.52 2.06 15.81
C ILE A 40 -6.01 2.22 17.25
N THR A 41 -4.73 2.55 17.40
CA THR A 41 -4.10 2.69 18.71
C THR A 41 -4.72 3.84 19.51
N GLN A 42 -4.93 5.00 18.89
CA GLN A 42 -5.56 6.14 19.56
C GLN A 42 -7.02 5.85 19.93
N THR A 43 -7.78 5.25 19.02
CA THR A 43 -9.17 4.85 19.29
C THR A 43 -9.24 3.91 20.49
N PHE A 44 -8.37 2.89 20.52
CA PHE A 44 -8.33 1.93 21.62
C PHE A 44 -7.92 2.59 22.95
N ARG A 45 -7.00 3.57 22.91
CA ARG A 45 -6.60 4.34 24.09
C ARG A 45 -7.76 5.13 24.69
N VAL A 46 -8.60 5.74 23.85
CA VAL A 46 -9.76 6.53 24.28
C VAL A 46 -10.87 5.61 24.82
N LEU A 47 -11.14 4.49 24.15
CA LEU A 47 -12.20 3.55 24.56
C LEU A 47 -11.83 2.74 25.82
N PHE A 48 -10.56 2.40 26.00
CA PHE A 48 -10.09 1.50 27.07
C PHE A 48 -8.89 2.07 27.85
N PRO A 49 -9.04 3.23 28.51
CA PRO A 49 -7.93 4.00 29.07
C PRO A 49 -7.19 3.32 30.23
N HIS A 50 -7.77 2.29 30.86
CA HIS A 50 -7.18 1.58 32.00
C HIS A 50 -6.92 0.09 31.71
N SER A 51 -6.95 -0.30 30.43
CA SER A 51 -6.71 -1.68 30.07
C SER A 51 -5.21 -1.98 30.01
N TRP A 52 -4.77 -2.98 30.78
CA TRP A 52 -3.47 -3.62 30.61
C TRP A 52 -3.32 -4.21 29.19
N ALA A 53 -4.45 -4.47 28.51
CA ALA A 53 -4.52 -4.93 27.13
C ALA A 53 -3.96 -3.93 26.10
N TYR A 54 -3.89 -2.63 26.40
CA TYR A 54 -3.37 -1.61 25.48
C TYR A 54 -1.96 -1.93 24.97
N GLY A 55 -1.06 -2.34 25.88
CA GLY A 55 0.32 -2.68 25.51
C GLY A 55 0.39 -3.88 24.56
N ALA A 56 -0.43 -4.90 24.80
CA ALA A 56 -0.52 -6.06 23.92
C ALA A 56 -1.08 -5.67 22.54
N VAL A 57 -2.20 -4.94 22.50
CA VAL A 57 -2.83 -4.51 21.24
C VAL A 57 -1.86 -3.71 20.40
N HIS A 58 -1.18 -2.72 20.99
CA HIS A 58 -0.21 -1.88 20.29
C HIS A 58 0.94 -2.67 19.64
N MET A 59 1.51 -3.63 20.37
CA MET A 59 2.64 -4.44 19.89
C MET A 59 2.22 -5.50 18.86
N PHE A 60 1.08 -6.15 19.06
CA PHE A 60 0.62 -7.19 18.13
C PHE A 60 0.02 -6.59 16.86
N SER A 61 -0.63 -5.42 16.93
CA SER A 61 -1.24 -4.81 15.75
C SER A 61 -0.21 -4.41 14.70
N ILE A 62 0.95 -3.88 15.10
CA ILE A 62 2.00 -3.50 14.14
C ILE A 62 2.60 -4.74 13.46
N VAL A 63 2.74 -5.86 14.19
CA VAL A 63 3.23 -7.13 13.63
C VAL A 63 2.24 -7.69 12.62
N ILE A 64 0.96 -7.78 12.99
CA ILE A 64 -0.09 -8.31 12.10
C ILE A 64 -0.22 -7.45 10.84
N LEU A 65 -0.26 -6.13 11.00
CA LEU A 65 -0.35 -5.20 9.88
C LEU A 65 0.92 -5.24 9.02
N GLY A 66 2.11 -5.34 9.63
CA GLY A 66 3.38 -5.45 8.91
C GLY A 66 3.50 -6.72 8.09
N VAL A 67 3.13 -7.88 8.66
CA VAL A 67 3.12 -9.16 7.94
C VAL A 67 2.09 -9.14 6.81
N GLY A 68 0.88 -8.64 7.08
CA GLY A 68 -0.15 -8.46 6.06
C GLY A 68 0.31 -7.55 4.92
N TRP A 69 1.04 -6.48 5.25
CA TRP A 69 1.59 -5.56 4.27
C TRP A 69 2.68 -6.18 3.40
N LEU A 70 3.60 -6.95 3.99
CA LEU A 70 4.64 -7.66 3.23
C LEU A 70 4.03 -8.61 2.20
N LEU A 71 2.99 -9.37 2.59
CA LEU A 71 2.24 -10.21 1.66
C LEU A 71 1.54 -9.36 0.58
N GLY A 72 0.99 -8.22 0.97
CA GLY A 72 0.41 -7.23 0.07
C GLY A 72 1.41 -6.77 -0.99
N ILE A 73 2.63 -6.37 -0.61
CA ILE A 73 3.70 -5.93 -1.52
C ILE A 73 4.03 -7.01 -2.56
N LEU A 74 4.15 -8.27 -2.14
CA LEU A 74 4.46 -9.39 -3.03
C LEU A 74 3.32 -9.61 -4.04
N PHE A 75 2.07 -9.58 -3.57
CA PHE A 75 0.90 -9.70 -4.44
C PHE A 75 0.80 -8.51 -5.41
N LEU A 76 1.13 -7.32 -4.94
CA LEU A 76 1.10 -6.09 -5.72
C LEU A 76 2.07 -6.15 -6.91
N GLU A 77 3.26 -6.72 -6.69
CA GLU A 77 4.24 -6.91 -7.74
C GLU A 77 3.70 -7.81 -8.86
N ASP A 78 3.17 -8.98 -8.50
CA ASP A 78 2.59 -9.90 -9.49
C ASP A 78 1.38 -9.25 -10.19
N HIS A 79 0.57 -8.49 -9.45
CA HIS A 79 -0.54 -7.73 -10.00
C HIS A 79 -0.09 -6.71 -11.05
N TYR A 80 1.00 -5.99 -10.82
CA TYR A 80 1.55 -5.03 -11.78
C TYR A 80 2.22 -5.72 -12.96
N ARG A 81 2.97 -6.82 -12.74
CA ARG A 81 3.57 -7.62 -13.82
C ARG A 81 2.50 -8.20 -14.75
N ALA A 82 1.42 -8.77 -14.20
CA ALA A 82 0.27 -9.23 -14.98
C ALA A 82 -0.46 -8.07 -15.69
N GLY A 83 -0.55 -6.90 -15.06
CA GLY A 83 -1.08 -5.68 -15.65
C GLY A 83 -0.32 -5.22 -16.88
N ALA A 84 1.00 -5.17 -16.76
CA ALA A 84 1.88 -4.85 -17.86
C ALA A 84 1.72 -5.87 -18.98
N ARG A 85 1.74 -7.18 -18.70
CA ARG A 85 1.54 -8.28 -19.68
C ARG A 85 0.29 -8.07 -20.55
N LEU A 86 -0.80 -7.61 -19.95
CA LEU A 86 -2.09 -7.37 -20.61
C LEU A 86 -2.27 -5.94 -21.17
N GLY A 87 -1.27 -5.06 -21.04
CA GLY A 87 -1.39 -3.65 -21.46
C GLY A 87 -2.36 -2.82 -20.60
N ARG A 88 -2.70 -3.29 -19.39
CA ARG A 88 -3.66 -2.66 -18.47
C ARG A 88 -3.00 -2.07 -17.23
N LEU A 89 -1.71 -1.73 -17.32
CA LEU A 89 -0.91 -1.27 -16.18
C LEU A 89 -1.53 -0.03 -15.52
N GLY A 90 -1.85 1.01 -16.30
CA GLY A 90 -2.43 2.25 -15.77
C GLY A 90 -3.77 2.06 -15.05
N LYS A 91 -4.66 1.20 -15.59
CA LYS A 91 -5.95 0.89 -14.96
C LYS A 91 -5.76 0.15 -13.63
N ARG A 92 -4.77 -0.75 -13.54
CA ARG A 92 -4.45 -1.45 -12.29
C ARG A 92 -3.81 -0.51 -11.28
N PHE A 93 -2.89 0.35 -11.71
CA PHE A 93 -2.28 1.38 -10.88
C PHE A 93 -3.34 2.29 -10.26
N LEU A 94 -4.21 2.87 -11.09
CA LEU A 94 -5.29 3.73 -10.60
C LEU A 94 -6.20 3.01 -9.61
N ARG A 95 -6.52 1.73 -9.85
CA ARG A 95 -7.36 0.95 -8.93
C ARG A 95 -6.69 0.75 -7.57
N VAL A 96 -5.40 0.39 -7.57
CA VAL A 96 -4.62 0.23 -6.34
C VAL A 96 -4.53 1.58 -5.61
N THR A 97 -4.16 2.64 -6.30
CA THR A 97 -4.07 3.99 -5.72
C THR A 97 -5.40 4.43 -5.12
N LEU A 98 -6.54 4.18 -5.80
CA LEU A 98 -7.86 4.51 -5.25
C LEU A 98 -8.16 3.74 -3.96
N ILE A 99 -7.81 2.45 -3.90
CA ILE A 99 -7.98 1.65 -2.68
C ILE A 99 -7.09 2.21 -1.55
N GLU A 100 -5.82 2.49 -1.84
CA GLU A 100 -4.87 3.07 -0.87
C GLU A 100 -5.34 4.44 -0.38
N CYS A 101 -5.84 5.29 -1.27
CA CYS A 101 -6.42 6.59 -0.91
C CYS A 101 -7.66 6.44 -0.01
N VAL A 102 -8.55 5.49 -0.29
CA VAL A 102 -9.74 5.25 0.54
C VAL A 102 -9.33 4.79 1.94
N ILE A 103 -8.36 3.89 2.05
CA ILE A 103 -7.83 3.43 3.34
C ILE A 103 -7.21 4.60 4.10
N LEU A 104 -6.37 5.39 3.44
CA LEU A 104 -5.71 6.55 4.03
C LEU A 104 -6.73 7.59 4.52
N LEU A 105 -7.71 7.95 3.69
CA LEU A 105 -8.76 8.90 4.05
C LEU A 105 -9.60 8.39 5.23
N GLY A 106 -9.94 7.10 5.24
CA GLY A 106 -10.63 6.48 6.37
C GLY A 106 -9.83 6.55 7.67
N ALA A 107 -8.53 6.25 7.61
CA ALA A 107 -7.64 6.34 8.76
C ALA A 107 -7.51 7.78 9.29
N LEU A 108 -7.36 8.76 8.39
CA LEU A 108 -7.29 10.18 8.75
C LEU A 108 -8.61 10.69 9.33
N ALA A 109 -9.75 10.31 8.76
CA ALA A 109 -11.06 10.67 9.29
C ALA A 109 -11.28 10.09 10.69
N LEU A 110 -10.83 8.85 10.93
CA LEU A 110 -10.89 8.24 12.26
C LEU A 110 -10.00 8.98 13.26
N LEU A 111 -8.76 9.35 12.87
CA LEU A 111 -7.88 10.16 13.73
C LEU A 111 -8.52 11.50 14.09
N LEU A 112 -9.08 12.21 13.10
CA LEU A 112 -9.76 13.49 13.34
C LEU A 112 -10.97 13.37 14.27
N PHE A 113 -11.68 12.23 14.24
CA PHE A 113 -12.82 12.00 15.13
C PHE A 113 -12.40 11.67 16.57
N VAL A 114 -11.21 11.09 16.75
CA VAL A 114 -10.71 10.63 18.05
C VAL A 114 -9.93 11.71 18.81
N MET A 115 -9.38 12.69 18.09
CA MET A 115 -8.74 13.90 18.65
C MET A 115 -9.77 14.86 19.25
#